data_AF-A0A0W0VJD5-F1
#
_entry.id   AF-A0A0W0VJD5-F1
#
_cell.length_a   1.000
_cell.length_b   1.000
_cell.length_c   1.000
_cell.angle_alpha   90.00
_cell.angle_beta   90.00
_cell.angle_gamma   90.00
#
_symmetry.space_group_name_H-M   'P 1'
#
loop_
_entity.id
_entity.type
_entity.pdbx_description
1 polymer ?
#
loop_
_entity_poly.entity_id
_entity_poly.type
_entity_poly.pdbx_seq_one_letter_code
_entity_poly.pdbx_strand_id
1 'polypeptide(L)'
;MYLPSYGQQWKDLSAYIRVQSTRHLPTGEIETATRYYITSLPYKKHSLMCQAIRNHWKIENGLHYKLDVGMNEDQCPIYRGYANRNLSIMRNSP
;
A
#
# COMPACT_ATOMS: atom_id res chain seq x y z
N MET A 1 19.70 10.03 11.39
CA MET A 1 20.20 9.74 10.04
C MET A 1 19.80 10.93 9.16
N TYR A 2 20.77 11.79 8.86
CA TYR A 2 20.57 13.09 8.18
C TYR A 2 20.83 12.87 6.68
N LEU A 3 19.96 13.37 5.79
CA LEU A 3 20.13 13.28 4.34
C LEU A 3 20.34 14.69 3.75
N PRO A 4 21.58 15.18 3.61
CA PRO A 4 21.85 16.45 2.97
C PRO A 4 22.06 16.26 1.47
N SER A 5 20.98 16.26 0.68
CA SER A 5 20.99 16.64 -0.76
C SER A 5 19.66 16.43 -1.51
N TYR A 6 18.72 15.62 -1.00
CA TYR A 6 17.45 15.32 -1.70
C TYR A 6 16.28 16.27 -1.42
N GLY A 7 16.45 17.24 -0.50
CA GLY A 7 15.38 18.16 -0.10
C GLY A 7 14.80 19.00 -1.24
N GLN A 8 15.49 19.09 -2.38
CA GLN A 8 15.06 19.90 -3.52
C GLN A 8 14.02 19.19 -4.42
N GLN A 9 13.89 17.86 -4.36
CA GLN A 9 12.93 17.10 -5.17
C GLN A 9 11.62 16.80 -4.42
N TRP A 10 11.65 16.74 -3.09
CA TRP A 10 10.49 16.39 -2.26
C TRP A 10 10.34 17.42 -1.13
N LYS A 11 9.63 18.52 -1.45
CA LYS A 11 9.52 19.74 -0.63
C LYS A 11 9.17 19.49 0.84
N ASP A 12 8.36 18.47 1.11
CA ASP A 12 7.86 18.17 2.45
C ASP A 12 8.35 16.81 2.98
N LEU A 13 9.42 16.23 2.43
CA LEU A 13 9.95 14.96 2.93
C LEU A 13 10.53 15.14 4.33
N SER A 14 9.95 14.46 5.33
CA SER A 14 10.37 14.56 6.73
C SER A 14 11.05 13.29 7.25
N ALA A 15 10.62 12.10 6.81
CA ALA A 15 11.21 10.84 7.24
C ALA A 15 11.10 9.73 6.19
N TYR A 16 12.02 8.77 6.30
CA TYR A 16 11.98 7.48 5.60
C TYR A 16 11.75 6.36 6.61
N ILE A 17 10.90 5.40 6.25
CA ILE A 17 10.47 4.32 7.13
C ILE A 17 10.72 3.00 6.43
N ARG A 18 11.47 2.10 7.07
CA ARG A 18 11.60 0.71 6.66
C ARG A 18 10.70 -0.17 7.54
N VAL A 19 9.80 -0.91 6.93
CA VAL A 19 8.98 -1.92 7.62
C VAL A 19 9.40 -3.30 7.12
N GLN A 20 9.76 -4.16 8.06
CA GLN A 20 9.99 -5.57 7.80
C GLN A 20 8.82 -6.36 8.37
N SER A 21 8.19 -7.19 7.56
CA SER A 21 7.11 -8.08 7.97
C SER A 21 7.54 -9.53 7.80
N THR A 22 7.26 -10.34 8.80
CA THR A 22 7.47 -11.79 8.76
C THR A 22 6.11 -12.48 8.76
N ARG A 23 5.90 -13.42 7.85
CA ARG A 23 4.70 -14.26 7.75
C ARG A 23 5.08 -15.71 7.98
N HIS A 24 4.41 -16.36 8.92
CA HIS A 24 4.52 -17.79 9.16
C HIS A 24 3.40 -18.50 8.40
N LEU A 25 3.78 -19.41 7.50
CA LEU A 25 2.84 -20.20 6.73
C LEU A 25 2.48 -21.48 7.50
N PRO A 26 1.27 -22.04 7.28
CA PRO A 26 0.88 -23.33 7.85
C PRO A 26 1.81 -24.48 7.42
N THR A 27 2.53 -24.32 6.31
CA THR A 27 3.55 -25.25 5.80
C THR A 27 4.82 -25.30 6.65
N GLY A 28 4.98 -24.38 7.61
CA GLY A 28 6.20 -24.21 8.41
C GLY A 28 7.22 -23.25 7.78
N GLU A 29 6.96 -22.77 6.57
CA GLU A 29 7.80 -21.79 5.89
C GLU A 29 7.64 -20.39 6.50
N ILE A 30 8.75 -19.64 6.52
CA ILE A 30 8.79 -18.26 6.99
C ILE A 30 9.12 -17.37 5.81
N GLU A 31 8.20 -16.46 5.51
CA GLU A 31 8.43 -15.44 4.49
C GLU A 31 8.75 -14.10 5.15
N THR A 32 9.68 -13.36 4.55
CA THR A 32 10.01 -12.00 4.98
C THR A 32 9.82 -11.03 3.82
N ALA A 33 9.25 -9.87 4.11
CA ALA A 33 9.07 -8.80 3.13
C ALA A 33 9.53 -7.48 3.73
N THR A 34 10.30 -6.72 2.96
CA THR A 34 10.76 -5.37 3.35
C THR A 34 10.06 -4.34 2.48
N ARG A 35 9.52 -3.30 3.12
CA ARG A 35 8.81 -2.22 2.45
C ARG A 35 9.31 -0.87 2.95
N TYR A 36 9.32 0.09 2.05
CA TYR A 36 9.90 1.40 2.30
C TYR A 36 8.86 2.49 2.05
N TYR A 37 8.75 3.42 2.98
CA TYR A 37 7.81 4.53 2.92
C TYR A 37 8.55 5.85 3.11
N ILE A 38 8.05 6.87 2.44
CA ILE A 38 8.41 8.27 2.69
C ILE A 38 7.22 8.98 3.31
N THR A 39 7.49 9.93 4.22
CA THR A 39 6.43 10.69 4.86
C THR A 39 6.83 12.13 5.10
N SER A 40 5.83 13.01 5.00
CA SER A 40 5.90 14.40 5.45
C SER A 40 5.57 14.57 6.92
N LEU A 41 5.13 13.51 7.62
CA LEU A 41 4.91 13.55 9.05
C LEU A 41 6.23 13.81 9.78
N PRO A 42 6.24 14.69 10.80
CA PRO A 42 7.44 14.92 11.61
C PRO A 42 7.98 13.61 12.18
N TYR A 43 9.29 13.38 12.06
CA TYR A 43 9.96 12.12 12.47
C TYR A 43 9.56 11.64 13.88
N LYS A 44 9.30 12.57 14.82
CA LYS A 44 8.89 12.27 16.21
C LYS A 44 7.53 11.56 16.34
N LYS A 45 6.68 11.55 15.29
CA LYS A 45 5.34 10.95 15.31
C LYS A 45 5.34 9.46 14.88
N HIS A 46 6.28 8.68 15.39
CA HIS A 46 6.45 7.26 15.01
C HIS A 46 5.18 6.41 15.16
N SER A 47 4.42 6.59 16.27
CA SER A 47 3.18 5.83 16.51
C SER A 47 2.12 6.10 15.43
N LEU A 48 1.96 7.36 15.03
CA LEU A 48 1.04 7.76 13.96
C LEU A 48 1.47 7.18 12.61
N MET A 49 2.77 7.18 12.30
CA MET A 49 3.29 6.58 11.07
C MET A 49 3.02 5.08 11.02
N CYS A 50 3.27 4.36 12.12
CA CYS A 50 2.97 2.94 12.23
C CYS A 50 1.47 2.66 12.05
N GLN A 51 0.61 3.48 12.67
CA GLN A 51 -0.84 3.35 12.52
C GLN A 51 -1.29 3.61 11.07
N ALA A 52 -0.76 4.65 10.43
CA ALA A 52 -1.05 4.97 9.03
C ALA A 52 -0.64 3.81 8.11
N ILE A 53 0.57 3.26 8.28
CA ILE A 53 1.03 2.09 7.53
C ILE A 53 0.09 0.91 7.75
N ARG A 54 -0.27 0.57 9.00
CA ARG A 54 -1.20 -0.54 9.27
C ARG A 54 -2.59 -0.32 8.68
N ASN A 55 -3.09 0.91 8.70
CA ASN A 55 -4.39 1.25 8.10
C ASN A 55 -4.36 1.12 6.58
N HIS A 56 -3.26 1.55 5.95
CA HIS A 56 -3.04 1.35 4.52
C HIS A 56 -3.04 -0.15 4.15
N TRP A 57 -2.34 -0.99 4.91
CA TRP A 57 -2.39 -2.46 4.73
C TRP A 57 -3.78 -3.06 4.87
N LYS A 58 -4.63 -2.52 5.76
CA LYS A 58 -6.01 -3.01 5.90
C LYS A 58 -6.84 -2.72 4.66
N ILE A 59 -6.66 -1.54 4.06
CA ILE A 59 -7.32 -1.17 2.82
C ILE A 59 -6.83 -2.08 1.71
N GLU A 60 -5.51 -2.24 1.56
CA GLU A 60 -4.98 -3.05 0.47
C GLU A 60 -5.35 -4.53 0.61
N ASN A 61 -5.16 -5.13 1.78
CA ASN A 61 -5.54 -6.54 2.00
C ASN A 61 -7.05 -6.79 1.88
N GLY A 62 -7.90 -5.79 2.17
CA GLY A 62 -9.35 -5.94 2.13
C GLY A 62 -9.97 -5.62 0.78
N LEU A 63 -9.51 -4.54 0.14
CA LEU A 63 -10.03 -4.03 -1.13
C LEU A 63 -9.38 -4.75 -2.32
N HIS A 64 -8.05 -4.87 -2.35
CA HIS A 64 -7.37 -5.53 -3.47
C HIS A 64 -7.65 -7.03 -3.49
N TYR A 65 -7.71 -7.72 -2.34
CA TYR A 65 -8.10 -9.13 -2.36
C TYR A 65 -9.52 -9.36 -2.93
N LYS A 66 -10.47 -8.47 -2.65
CA LYS A 66 -11.83 -8.58 -3.20
C LYS A 66 -11.88 -8.27 -4.70
N LEU A 67 -11.16 -7.26 -5.16
CA LEU A 67 -11.14 -6.87 -6.57
C LEU A 67 -10.33 -7.87 -7.41
N ASP A 68 -9.13 -8.21 -6.97
CA ASP A 68 -8.17 -9.01 -7.72
C ASP A 68 -8.56 -10.50 -7.70
N VAL A 69 -8.95 -11.04 -6.54
CA VAL A 69 -9.27 -12.47 -6.38
C VAL A 69 -10.78 -12.74 -6.40
N GLY A 70 -11.59 -11.91 -5.73
CA GLY A 70 -13.03 -12.12 -5.62
C GLY A 70 -13.83 -11.76 -6.89
N MET A 71 -13.40 -10.72 -7.61
CA MET A 71 -14.05 -10.23 -8.84
C MET A 71 -13.27 -10.61 -10.11
N ASN A 72 -12.14 -11.33 -9.95
CA ASN A 72 -11.23 -11.75 -11.01
C ASN A 72 -10.87 -10.60 -11.97
N GLU A 73 -10.66 -9.40 -11.41
CA GLU A 73 -10.43 -8.19 -12.20
C GLU A 73 -9.15 -8.28 -13.02
N ASP A 74 -8.12 -8.94 -12.49
CA ASP A 74 -6.84 -9.21 -13.17
C ASP A 74 -7.00 -10.02 -14.46
N GLN A 75 -8.04 -10.87 -14.54
CA GLN A 75 -8.31 -11.69 -15.72
C GLN A 75 -9.44 -11.12 -16.59
N CYS A 76 -9.97 -9.94 -16.28
CA CYS A 76 -11.12 -9.38 -16.97
C CYS A 76 -10.68 -8.68 -18.27
N PRO A 77 -10.94 -9.24 -19.47
CA PRO A 77 -10.39 -8.73 -20.73
C PRO A 77 -11.23 -7.59 -21.30
N ILE A 78 -11.57 -6.60 -20.45
CA ILE A 78 -12.47 -5.50 -20.83
C ILE A 78 -11.62 -4.33 -21.33
N TYR A 79 -11.35 -4.31 -22.63
CA TYR A 79 -10.55 -3.26 -23.29
C TYR A 79 -11.37 -2.24 -24.10
N ARG A 80 -12.70 -2.20 -23.95
CA ARG A 80 -13.58 -1.33 -24.77
C ARG A 80 -14.03 -0.06 -24.02
N GLY A 81 -13.59 1.10 -24.52
CA GLY A 81 -14.11 2.41 -24.13
C GLY A 81 -13.98 2.72 -22.64
N TYR A 82 -15.01 3.32 -22.03
CA TYR A 82 -15.05 3.65 -20.60
C TYR A 82 -15.46 2.46 -19.69
N ALA A 83 -15.50 1.24 -20.22
CA ALA A 83 -16.03 0.09 -19.50
C ALA A 83 -15.22 -0.22 -18.23
N ASN A 84 -13.90 -0.05 -18.25
CA ASN A 84 -13.05 -0.20 -17.05
C ASN A 84 -13.46 0.77 -15.92
N ARG A 85 -13.69 2.05 -16.23
CA ARG A 85 -14.05 3.08 -15.25
C ARG A 85 -15.47 2.88 -14.71
N ASN A 86 -16.42 2.52 -15.58
CA ASN A 86 -17.80 2.28 -15.17
C ASN A 86 -17.92 1.04 -14.29
N LEU A 87 -17.17 -0.02 -14.59
CA LEU A 87 -17.15 -1.24 -13.79
C LEU A 87 -16.52 -0.99 -12.41
N SER A 88 -15.43 -0.22 -12.35
CA SER A 88 -14.78 0.15 -11.10
C SER A 88 -15.70 0.98 -10.19
N ILE A 89 -16.51 1.89 -10.75
CA ILE A 89 -17.50 2.67 -9.98
C ILE A 89 -18.62 1.76 -9.46
N MET A 90 -19.15 0.84 -10.28
CA MET A 90 -20.20 -0.09 -9.85
C MET A 90 -19.71 -1.07 -8.78
N ARG A 91 -18.45 -1.53 -8.85
CA ARG A 91 -17.85 -2.48 -7.90
C ARG A 91 -17.42 -1.84 -6.58
N ASN A 92 -17.24 -0.51 -6.56
CA ASN A 92 -16.85 0.27 -5.39
C ASN A 92 -18.01 1.11 -4.80
N SER A 93 -19.21 1.02 -5.36
CA SER A 93 -20.42 1.64 -4.77
C SER A 93 -21.03 0.70 -3.72
N PRO A 94 -21.52 1.23 -2.58
CA PRO A 94 -22.02 0.44 -1.45
C PRO A 94 -23.30 -0.34 -1.76
#